data_AF-A0A9E4YPQ3-F1
#
_entry.id   AF-A0A9E4YPQ3-F1
#
_cell.length_a   1.000
_cell.length_b   1.000
_cell.length_c   1.000
_cell.angle_alpha   90.00
_cell.angle_beta   90.00
_cell.angle_gamma   90.00
#
_symmetry.space_group_name_H-M   'P 1'
#
loop_
_entity.id
_entity.type
_entity.pdbx_description
1 polymer ?
#
loop_
_entity_poly.entity_id
_entity_poly.type
_entity_poly.pdbx_seq_one_letter_code
_entity_poly.pdbx_strand_id
1 'polypeptide(L)'
;MELATPLPQPSRDRVGALTALILIAYALIRIVTLPTLETELAALGIVVPVRIDVRVVMLSLAAALASSGALWVLQSHPLANIRRPEYPVGLLPGLAALGMGATLNQLPVGAVWLLGLTFAGILLVGVLYAEFLVFDEHDPRARSAIVGLRTLGIVLVVGVAFGTLAGGLRAVFSVPILFAASTIVCWRSLRLETARTAVWPYSAACGLIASQIAWGLHYWPVRPMQVALVVGLATYVAIGLLVTIVRKTLNPRVAYEFAAVSILALGAVLFLA
;
A
#
# COMPACT_ATOMS: atom_id res chain seq x y z
N MET A 1 -35.80 -23.18 -14.81
CA MET A 1 -35.01 -22.09 -15.42
C MET A 1 -34.59 -21.20 -14.26
N GLU A 2 -33.53 -21.59 -13.55
CA GLU A 2 -32.97 -20.76 -12.47
C GLU A 2 -32.44 -19.48 -13.10
N LEU A 3 -33.07 -18.35 -12.75
CA LEU A 3 -32.53 -17.03 -13.05
C LEU A 3 -31.20 -16.94 -12.29
N ALA A 4 -30.08 -16.98 -13.03
CA ALA A 4 -28.76 -16.74 -12.47
C ALA A 4 -28.80 -15.38 -11.76
N THR A 5 -28.75 -15.38 -10.43
CA THR A 5 -28.69 -14.17 -9.64
C THR A 5 -27.42 -13.41 -10.06
N PRO A 6 -27.52 -12.13 -10.44
CA PRO A 6 -26.35 -11.38 -10.87
C PRO A 6 -25.35 -11.30 -9.72
N LEU A 7 -24.09 -11.66 -9.99
CA LEU A 7 -23.01 -11.57 -9.01
C LEU A 7 -22.92 -10.14 -8.46
N PRO A 8 -22.67 -9.96 -7.15
CA PRO A 8 -22.58 -8.63 -6.54
C PRO A 8 -21.47 -7.82 -7.21
N GLN A 9 -21.76 -6.54 -7.49
CA GLN A 9 -20.81 -5.59 -8.06
C GLN A 9 -20.77 -4.33 -7.19
N PRO A 10 -19.59 -3.69 -7.04
CA PRO A 10 -19.53 -2.43 -6.35
C PRO A 10 -20.29 -1.36 -7.15
N SER A 11 -20.93 -0.46 -6.43
CA SER A 11 -21.65 0.66 -7.03
C SER A 11 -20.70 1.58 -7.79
N ARG A 12 -20.89 1.67 -9.11
CA ARG A 12 -20.02 2.47 -10.00
C ARG A 12 -19.96 3.93 -9.59
N ASP A 13 -21.09 4.48 -9.14
CA ASP A 13 -21.18 5.87 -8.70
C ASP A 13 -20.32 6.13 -7.46
N ARG A 14 -20.31 5.21 -6.49
CA ARG A 14 -19.50 5.35 -5.26
C ARG A 14 -18.02 5.26 -5.57
N VAL A 15 -17.63 4.28 -6.37
CA VAL A 15 -16.23 4.10 -6.80
C VAL A 15 -15.76 5.32 -7.62
N GLY A 16 -16.57 5.75 -8.60
CA GLY A 16 -16.26 6.90 -9.45
C GLY A 16 -16.13 8.20 -8.66
N ALA A 17 -17.06 8.48 -7.74
CA ALA A 17 -17.02 9.67 -6.90
C ALA A 17 -15.78 9.69 -5.99
N LEU A 18 -15.44 8.56 -5.35
CA LEU A 18 -14.25 8.46 -4.50
C LEU A 18 -12.96 8.64 -5.30
N THR A 19 -12.84 7.94 -6.43
CA THR A 19 -11.68 8.07 -7.31
C THR A 19 -11.53 9.51 -7.78
N ALA A 20 -12.60 10.14 -8.25
CA ALA A 20 -12.56 11.54 -8.68
C ALA A 20 -12.12 12.48 -7.55
N LEU A 21 -12.67 12.32 -6.35
CA LEU A 21 -12.32 13.15 -5.19
C LEU A 21 -10.83 13.00 -4.80
N ILE A 22 -10.31 11.78 -4.84
CA ILE A 22 -8.89 11.50 -4.53
C ILE A 22 -7.97 12.06 -5.63
N LEU A 23 -8.33 11.92 -6.91
CA LEU A 23 -7.56 12.50 -8.01
C LEU A 23 -7.58 14.03 -7.98
N ILE A 24 -8.71 14.64 -7.62
CA ILE A 24 -8.81 16.09 -7.38
C ILE A 24 -7.90 16.49 -6.23
N ALA A 25 -7.87 15.74 -5.13
CA ALA A 25 -6.96 16.02 -4.02
C ALA A 25 -5.49 16.01 -4.49
N TYR A 26 -5.09 15.07 -5.36
CA TYR A 26 -3.74 15.06 -5.94
C TYR A 26 -3.47 16.24 -6.86
N ALA A 27 -4.44 16.64 -7.69
CA ALA A 27 -4.32 17.80 -8.55
C ALA A 27 -4.15 19.09 -7.74
N LEU A 28 -4.92 19.23 -6.65
CA LEU A 28 -4.87 20.39 -5.76
C LEU A 28 -3.52 20.56 -5.06
N ILE A 29 -2.77 19.48 -4.80
CA ILE A 29 -1.40 19.56 -4.24
C ILE A 29 -0.47 20.43 -5.11
N ARG A 30 -0.70 20.47 -6.43
CA ARG A 30 0.12 21.25 -7.36
C ARG A 30 -0.30 22.71 -7.49
N ILE A 31 -1.57 23.01 -7.18
CA ILE A 31 -2.17 24.32 -7.40
C ILE A 31 -2.17 25.13 -6.11
N VAL A 32 -2.45 24.48 -4.99
CA VAL A 32 -2.58 25.13 -3.69
C VAL A 32 -1.20 25.28 -3.06
N THR A 33 -0.87 26.52 -2.70
CA THR A 33 0.27 26.84 -1.85
C THR A 33 -0.26 27.23 -0.48
N LEU A 34 -0.08 26.38 0.54
CA LEU A 34 -0.25 26.79 1.92
C LEU A 34 1.09 27.21 2.52
N PRO A 35 1.10 28.19 3.45
CA PRO A 35 2.28 28.47 4.25
C PRO A 35 2.74 27.20 4.96
N THR A 36 4.03 26.88 4.86
CA THR A 36 4.63 25.74 5.55
C THR A 36 4.71 26.05 7.02
N LEU A 37 4.01 25.27 7.84
CA LEU A 37 4.12 25.36 9.28
C LEU A 37 5.33 24.53 9.72
N GLU A 38 6.35 25.20 10.25
CA GLU A 38 7.48 24.55 10.90
C GLU A 38 7.22 24.52 12.41
N THR A 39 7.06 23.32 12.97
CA THR A 39 6.96 23.10 14.41
C THR A 39 8.16 22.30 14.89
N GLU A 40 8.66 22.61 16.07
CA GLU A 40 9.75 21.83 16.67
C GLU A 40 9.16 20.85 17.67
N LEU A 41 9.36 19.56 17.42
CA LEU A 41 8.99 18.51 18.37
C LEU A 41 10.23 18.15 19.19
N ALA A 42 10.24 18.54 20.46
CA ALA A 42 11.25 18.10 21.41
C ALA A 42 10.77 16.81 22.09
N ALA A 43 11.45 15.70 21.82
CA ALA A 43 11.19 14.42 22.46
C ALA A 43 12.51 13.77 22.87
N LEU A 44 12.61 13.28 24.11
CA LEU A 44 13.81 12.60 24.64
C LEU A 44 15.11 13.40 24.47
N GLY A 45 15.05 14.73 24.55
CA GLY A 45 16.20 15.64 24.37
C GLY A 45 16.63 15.85 22.91
N ILE A 46 15.94 15.25 21.94
CA ILE A 46 16.16 15.45 20.51
C ILE A 46 15.12 16.44 19.99
N VAL A 47 15.58 17.51 19.34
CA VAL A 47 14.71 18.49 18.66
C VAL A 47 14.58 18.08 17.20
N VAL A 48 13.36 17.67 16.80
CA VAL A 48 13.06 17.28 15.42
C VAL A 48 12.15 18.34 14.81
N PRO A 49 12.60 19.11 13.80
CA PRO A 49 11.73 20.01 13.07
C PRO A 49 10.74 19.19 12.23
N VAL A 50 9.46 19.42 12.47
CA VAL A 50 8.33 18.87 11.75
C VAL A 50 7.83 19.95 10.79
N ARG A 51 7.77 19.59 9.51
CA ARG A 51 7.26 20.47 8.46
C ARG A 51 5.89 19.98 8.03
N ILE A 52 4.86 20.77 8.29
CA ILE A 52 3.51 20.51 7.83
C ILE A 52 3.25 21.42 6.63
N ASP A 53 3.20 20.82 5.46
CA ASP A 53 2.94 21.48 4.20
C ASP A 53 1.66 20.93 3.54
N VAL A 54 1.32 21.50 2.38
CA VAL A 54 0.17 21.05 1.56
C VAL A 54 0.24 19.56 1.24
N ARG A 55 1.44 19.02 1.02
CA ARG A 55 1.62 17.63 0.60
C ARG A 55 1.20 16.70 1.73
N VAL A 56 1.70 16.92 2.94
CA VAL A 56 1.33 16.10 4.11
C VAL A 56 -0.17 16.14 4.36
N VAL A 57 -0.76 17.33 4.34
CA VAL A 57 -2.20 17.52 4.58
C VAL A 57 -3.05 16.83 3.51
N MET A 58 -2.75 17.04 2.23
CA MET A 58 -3.56 16.50 1.15
C MET A 58 -3.35 14.99 0.94
N LEU A 59 -2.14 14.48 1.14
CA LEU A 59 -1.87 13.03 1.07
C LEU A 59 -2.53 12.28 2.23
N SER A 60 -2.50 12.84 3.45
CA SER A 60 -3.21 12.26 4.59
C SER A 60 -4.73 12.32 4.39
N LEU A 61 -5.26 13.42 3.85
CA LEU A 61 -6.67 13.53 3.46
C LEU A 61 -7.05 12.49 2.41
N ALA A 62 -6.27 12.34 1.34
CA ALA A 62 -6.51 11.34 0.31
C ALA A 62 -6.49 9.91 0.88
N ALA A 63 -5.56 9.61 1.79
CA ALA A 63 -5.50 8.33 2.49
C ALA A 63 -6.74 8.10 3.39
N ALA A 64 -7.19 9.11 4.11
CA ALA A 64 -8.38 9.05 4.95
C ALA A 64 -9.67 8.88 4.12
N LEU A 65 -9.78 9.58 2.99
CA LEU A 65 -10.88 9.45 2.03
C LEU A 65 -10.91 8.08 1.37
N ALA A 66 -9.75 7.53 0.99
CA ALA A 66 -9.70 6.18 0.44
C ALA A 66 -10.06 5.12 1.50
N SER A 67 -9.59 5.31 2.75
CA SER A 67 -9.89 4.39 3.85
C SER A 67 -11.37 4.38 4.22
N SER A 68 -11.97 5.56 4.40
CA SER A 68 -13.39 5.69 4.73
C SER A 68 -14.29 5.37 3.53
N GLY A 69 -13.86 5.78 2.34
CA GLY A 69 -14.53 5.49 1.07
C GLY A 69 -14.62 4.00 0.76
N ALA A 70 -13.58 3.22 1.07
CA ALA A 70 -13.62 1.77 0.93
C ALA A 70 -14.73 1.14 1.79
N LEU A 71 -14.92 1.63 3.03
CA LEU A 71 -16.02 1.19 3.87
C LEU A 71 -17.39 1.58 3.29
N TRP A 72 -17.49 2.79 2.72
CA TRP A 72 -18.70 3.26 2.05
C TRP A 72 -19.03 2.45 0.79
N VAL A 73 -18.03 2.05 0.01
CA VAL A 73 -18.22 1.13 -1.14
C VAL A 73 -18.63 -0.26 -0.64
N LEU A 74 -18.02 -0.75 0.44
CA LEU A 74 -18.36 -2.05 0.99
C LEU A 74 -19.81 -2.13 1.48
N GLN A 75 -20.36 -1.03 2.01
CA GLN A 75 -21.77 -0.96 2.42
C GLN A 75 -22.76 -1.16 1.27
N SER A 76 -22.33 -1.10 0.00
CA SER A 76 -23.20 -1.49 -1.12
C SER A 76 -23.25 -3.01 -1.35
N HIS A 77 -22.48 -3.80 -0.61
CA HIS A 77 -22.51 -5.25 -0.70
C HIS A 77 -23.75 -5.83 -0.01
N PRO A 78 -24.49 -6.79 -0.61
CA PRO A 78 -25.67 -7.41 0.02
C PRO A 78 -25.38 -8.01 1.41
N LEU A 79 -24.21 -8.62 1.55
CA LEU A 79 -23.75 -9.20 2.82
C LEU A 79 -23.31 -8.17 3.88
N ALA A 80 -23.20 -6.88 3.56
CA ALA A 80 -22.70 -5.88 4.50
C ALA A 80 -23.62 -5.67 5.73
N ASN A 81 -24.92 -5.93 5.58
CA ASN A 81 -25.88 -5.89 6.69
C ASN A 81 -25.86 -7.14 7.58
N ILE A 82 -25.32 -8.25 7.06
CA ILE A 82 -25.38 -9.57 7.71
C ILE A 82 -24.03 -9.91 8.35
N ARG A 83 -22.92 -9.54 7.68
CA ARG A 83 -21.55 -9.81 8.11
C ARG A 83 -20.83 -8.49 8.33
N ARG A 84 -20.34 -8.28 9.55
CA ARG A 84 -19.38 -7.18 9.80
C ARG A 84 -18.01 -7.58 9.25
N PRO A 85 -17.22 -6.62 8.74
CA PRO A 85 -15.85 -6.90 8.36
C PRO A 85 -15.07 -7.41 9.56
N GLU A 86 -14.49 -8.60 9.46
CA GLU A 86 -13.59 -9.15 10.50
C GLU A 86 -12.22 -8.42 10.50
N TYR A 87 -12.02 -7.50 9.56
CA TYR A 87 -10.81 -6.73 9.34
C TYR A 87 -11.14 -5.29 8.86
N PRO A 88 -10.27 -4.30 9.11
CA PRO A 88 -10.40 -2.94 8.65
C PRO A 88 -10.12 -2.88 7.14
N VAL A 89 -11.20 -2.92 6.36
CA VAL A 89 -11.23 -2.89 4.88
C VAL A 89 -10.58 -1.63 4.28
N GLY A 90 -10.44 -0.55 5.06
CA GLY A 90 -9.90 0.73 4.59
C GLY A 90 -8.38 0.86 4.53
N LEU A 91 -7.62 -0.02 5.17
CA LEU A 91 -6.17 0.19 5.33
C LEU A 91 -5.40 0.14 3.99
N LEU A 92 -5.71 -0.83 3.12
CA LEU A 92 -5.04 -0.95 1.83
C LEU A 92 -5.40 0.18 0.86
N PRO A 93 -6.68 0.55 0.67
CA PRO A 93 -7.05 1.73 -0.11
C PRO A 93 -6.40 3.01 0.42
N GLY A 94 -6.32 3.19 1.74
CA GLY A 94 -5.62 4.31 2.37
C GLY A 94 -4.14 4.35 2.02
N LEU A 95 -3.44 3.22 2.17
CA LEU A 95 -2.04 3.10 1.76
C LEU A 95 -1.84 3.30 0.26
N ALA A 96 -2.78 2.81 -0.55
CA ALA A 96 -2.74 2.98 -2.00
C ALA A 96 -2.77 4.47 -2.33
N ALA A 97 -3.72 5.19 -1.75
CA ALA A 97 -3.84 6.62 -1.98
C ALA A 97 -2.62 7.39 -1.45
N LEU A 98 -2.03 6.98 -0.33
CA LEU A 98 -0.81 7.61 0.18
C LEU A 98 0.37 7.37 -0.74
N GLY A 99 0.64 6.12 -1.13
CA GLY A 99 1.77 5.73 -1.97
C GLY A 99 1.68 6.30 -3.39
N MET A 100 0.51 6.25 -4.02
CA MET A 100 0.29 6.82 -5.34
C MET A 100 0.40 8.35 -5.33
N GLY A 101 -0.17 9.01 -4.32
CA GLY A 101 -0.03 10.46 -4.22
C GLY A 101 1.42 10.89 -3.94
N ALA A 102 2.14 10.16 -3.09
CA ALA A 102 3.54 10.45 -2.78
C ALA A 102 4.46 10.24 -4.00
N THR A 103 4.23 9.19 -4.80
CA THR A 103 4.96 8.95 -6.05
C THR A 103 4.63 9.98 -7.13
N LEU A 104 3.35 10.32 -7.32
CA LEU A 104 2.91 11.36 -8.24
C LEU A 104 3.53 12.72 -7.94
N ASN A 105 3.78 13.01 -6.67
CA ASN A 105 4.40 14.26 -6.24
C ASN A 105 5.85 14.41 -6.75
N GLN A 106 6.52 13.30 -7.08
CA GLN A 106 7.88 13.31 -7.61
C GLN A 106 7.94 13.55 -9.13
N LEU A 107 6.81 13.43 -9.83
CA LEU A 107 6.77 13.57 -11.29
C LEU A 107 6.72 15.06 -11.71
N PRO A 108 7.49 15.45 -12.75
CA PRO A 108 7.43 16.81 -13.29
C PRO A 108 6.05 17.10 -13.88
N VAL A 109 5.60 18.35 -13.78
CA VAL A 109 4.32 18.78 -14.35
C VAL A 109 4.36 18.65 -15.88
N GLY A 110 3.33 18.02 -16.46
CA GLY A 110 3.22 17.81 -17.90
C GLY A 110 2.49 16.52 -18.25
N ALA A 111 2.73 16.01 -19.46
CA ALA A 111 2.11 14.78 -19.96
C ALA A 111 2.42 13.56 -19.08
N VAL A 112 3.65 13.44 -18.58
CA VAL A 112 4.06 12.34 -17.69
C VAL A 112 3.25 12.34 -16.38
N TRP A 113 2.97 13.52 -15.83
CA TRP A 113 2.13 13.63 -14.62
C TRP A 113 0.67 13.24 -14.90
N LEU A 114 0.10 13.63 -16.04
CA LEU A 114 -1.25 13.21 -16.43
C LEU A 114 -1.35 11.69 -16.64
N LEU A 115 -0.33 11.08 -17.27
CA LEU A 115 -0.23 9.63 -17.38
C LEU A 115 -0.12 8.96 -16.01
N GLY A 116 0.68 9.53 -15.11
CA GLY A 116 0.77 9.05 -13.74
C GLY A 116 -0.57 9.17 -12.98
N LEU A 117 -1.29 10.27 -13.17
CA LEU A 117 -2.57 10.53 -12.50
C LEU A 117 -3.66 9.56 -12.97
N THR A 118 -3.73 9.33 -14.28
CA THR A 118 -4.65 8.36 -14.87
C THR A 118 -4.31 6.94 -14.42
N PHE A 119 -3.03 6.57 -14.41
CA PHE A 119 -2.57 5.29 -13.90
C PHE A 119 -2.92 5.09 -12.41
N ALA A 120 -2.70 6.11 -11.58
CA ALA A 120 -3.09 6.09 -10.18
C ALA A 120 -4.60 5.91 -9.99
N GLY A 121 -5.42 6.56 -10.82
CA GLY A 121 -6.87 6.38 -10.81
C GLY A 121 -7.29 4.95 -11.12
N ILE A 122 -6.72 4.36 -12.18
CA ILE A 122 -6.98 2.96 -12.58
C ILE A 122 -6.57 2.01 -11.45
N LEU A 123 -5.39 2.21 -10.88
CA LEU A 123 -4.86 1.36 -9.83
C LEU A 123 -5.70 1.46 -8.56
N LEU A 124 -6.15 2.67 -8.19
CA LEU A 124 -7.06 2.91 -7.07
C LEU A 124 -8.41 2.21 -7.25
N VAL A 125 -9.02 2.31 -8.43
CA VAL A 125 -10.25 1.58 -8.77
C VAL A 125 -10.03 0.08 -8.63
N GLY A 126 -8.89 -0.42 -9.12
CA GLY A 126 -8.48 -1.82 -8.96
C GLY A 126 -8.41 -2.26 -7.50
N VAL A 127 -7.83 -1.42 -6.61
CA VAL A 127 -7.77 -1.71 -5.17
C VAL A 127 -9.17 -1.78 -4.56
N LEU A 128 -10.02 -0.79 -4.84
CA LEU A 128 -11.38 -0.74 -4.31
C LEU A 128 -12.22 -1.93 -4.79
N TYR A 129 -12.09 -2.32 -6.05
CA TYR A 129 -12.78 -3.46 -6.63
C TYR A 129 -12.29 -4.77 -6.02
N ALA A 130 -10.97 -4.93 -5.85
CA ALA A 130 -10.39 -6.11 -5.22
C ALA A 130 -10.82 -6.24 -3.75
N GLU A 131 -10.81 -5.15 -2.97
CA GLU A 131 -11.31 -5.15 -1.59
C GLU A 131 -12.80 -5.53 -1.51
N PHE A 132 -13.62 -5.06 -2.46
CA PHE A 132 -15.04 -5.43 -2.52
C PHE A 132 -15.23 -6.93 -2.83
N LEU A 133 -14.48 -7.49 -3.78
CA LEU A 133 -14.59 -8.91 -4.16
C LEU A 133 -14.09 -9.85 -3.07
N VAL A 134 -13.03 -9.47 -2.36
CA VAL A 134 -12.42 -10.29 -1.30
C VAL A 134 -13.32 -10.39 -0.05
N PHE A 135 -14.29 -9.50 0.10
CA PHE A 135 -15.25 -9.55 1.20
C PHE A 135 -16.14 -10.79 1.18
N ASP A 136 -16.49 -11.29 -0.01
CA ASP A 136 -17.27 -12.51 -0.18
C ASP A 136 -16.37 -13.67 -0.61
N GLU A 137 -16.06 -14.55 0.35
CA GLU A 137 -15.23 -15.74 0.13
C GLU A 137 -15.87 -16.75 -0.85
N HIS A 138 -17.19 -16.67 -1.08
CA HIS A 138 -17.92 -17.55 -1.99
C HIS A 138 -17.94 -17.02 -3.43
N ASP A 139 -17.49 -15.79 -3.69
CA ASP A 139 -17.41 -15.27 -5.05
C ASP A 139 -16.27 -15.97 -5.82
N PRO A 140 -16.54 -16.58 -7.00
CA PRO A 140 -15.50 -17.22 -7.82
C PRO A 140 -14.36 -16.26 -8.21
N ARG A 141 -14.60 -14.95 -8.23
CA ARG A 141 -13.62 -13.90 -8.55
C ARG A 141 -12.74 -13.52 -7.37
N ALA A 142 -13.10 -13.89 -6.14
CA ALA A 142 -12.33 -13.57 -4.94
C ALA A 142 -10.91 -14.13 -5.02
N ARG A 143 -10.73 -15.35 -5.55
CA ARG A 143 -9.40 -15.97 -5.69
C ARG A 143 -8.46 -15.13 -6.56
N SER A 144 -8.92 -14.64 -7.70
CA SER A 144 -8.12 -13.74 -8.55
C SER A 144 -7.86 -12.39 -7.87
N ALA A 145 -8.84 -11.85 -7.15
CA ALA A 145 -8.70 -10.60 -6.43
C ALA A 145 -7.66 -10.70 -5.30
N ILE A 146 -7.59 -11.83 -4.58
CA ILE A 146 -6.57 -12.08 -3.55
C ILE A 146 -5.16 -12.01 -4.14
N VAL A 147 -4.92 -12.68 -5.27
CA VAL A 147 -3.62 -12.66 -5.95
C VAL A 147 -3.28 -11.25 -6.41
N GLY A 148 -4.25 -10.56 -7.04
CA GLY A 148 -4.08 -9.17 -7.47
C GLY A 148 -3.75 -8.24 -6.31
N LEU A 149 -4.48 -8.33 -5.21
CA LEU A 149 -4.31 -7.48 -4.03
C LEU A 149 -2.96 -7.72 -3.34
N ARG A 150 -2.46 -8.97 -3.34
CA ARG A 150 -1.13 -9.30 -2.82
C ARG A 150 -0.03 -8.67 -3.66
N THR A 151 -0.09 -8.83 -4.98
CA THR A 151 0.87 -8.23 -5.92
C THR A 151 0.84 -6.71 -5.81
N LEU A 152 -0.36 -6.13 -5.81
CA LEU A 152 -0.56 -4.70 -5.71
C LEU A 152 -0.07 -4.16 -4.36
N GLY A 153 -0.27 -4.88 -3.26
CA GLY A 153 0.25 -4.52 -1.95
C GLY A 153 1.77 -4.30 -1.94
N ILE A 154 2.54 -5.16 -2.64
CA ILE A 154 4.00 -5.00 -2.75
C ILE A 154 4.34 -3.76 -3.58
N VAL A 155 3.62 -3.52 -4.69
CA VAL A 155 3.77 -2.31 -5.51
C VAL A 155 3.49 -1.06 -4.68
N LEU A 156 2.51 -1.09 -3.78
CA LEU A 156 2.20 0.02 -2.88
C LEU A 156 3.33 0.27 -1.87
N VAL A 157 3.95 -0.77 -1.32
CA VAL A 157 5.13 -0.62 -0.45
C VAL A 157 6.27 0.07 -1.20
N VAL A 158 6.55 -0.37 -2.43
CA VAL A 158 7.55 0.28 -3.29
C VAL A 158 7.18 1.73 -3.56
N GLY A 159 5.92 2.03 -3.86
CA GLY A 159 5.44 3.39 -4.09
C GLY A 159 5.60 4.30 -2.87
N VAL A 160 5.19 3.83 -1.69
CA VAL A 160 5.39 4.56 -0.42
C VAL A 160 6.88 4.78 -0.13
N ALA A 161 7.71 3.74 -0.33
CA ALA A 161 9.15 3.84 -0.17
C ALA A 161 9.78 4.87 -1.11
N PHE A 162 9.47 4.80 -2.40
CA PHE A 162 9.96 5.76 -3.38
C PHE A 162 9.49 7.18 -3.05
N GLY A 163 8.19 7.37 -2.77
CA GLY A 163 7.62 8.69 -2.51
C GLY A 163 8.21 9.37 -1.27
N THR A 164 8.46 8.60 -0.20
CA THR A 164 9.08 9.13 1.04
C THR A 164 10.57 9.43 0.85
N LEU A 165 11.32 8.52 0.20
CA LEU A 165 12.76 8.65 0.02
C LEU A 165 13.11 9.73 -1.03
N ALA A 166 12.45 9.73 -2.19
CA ALA A 166 12.66 10.74 -3.23
C ALA A 166 12.19 12.13 -2.77
N GLY A 167 11.22 12.19 -1.85
CA GLY A 167 10.76 13.44 -1.24
C GLY A 167 11.73 14.03 -0.21
N GLY A 168 12.86 13.39 0.08
CA GLY A 168 13.82 13.85 1.07
C GLY A 168 13.30 13.78 2.50
N LEU A 169 12.32 12.91 2.77
CA LEU A 169 11.75 12.77 4.10
C LEU A 169 12.77 12.12 5.04
N ARG A 170 13.05 12.77 6.18
CA ARG A 170 14.04 12.32 7.15
C ARG A 170 13.75 10.89 7.62
N ALA A 171 14.80 10.11 7.89
CA ALA A 171 14.71 8.74 8.44
C ALA A 171 13.72 8.61 9.60
N VAL A 172 13.70 9.60 10.51
CA VAL A 172 12.79 9.64 11.68
C VAL A 172 11.32 9.54 11.27
N PHE A 173 10.92 10.02 10.10
CA PHE A 173 9.55 9.93 9.58
C PHE A 173 9.39 8.84 8.53
N SER A 174 10.37 8.64 7.64
CA SER A 174 10.27 7.63 6.57
C SER A 174 10.29 6.21 7.12
N VAL A 175 11.12 5.91 8.12
CA VAL A 175 11.24 4.56 8.70
C VAL A 175 9.93 4.11 9.37
N PRO A 176 9.26 4.91 10.23
CA PRO A 176 7.95 4.55 10.77
C PRO A 176 6.86 4.37 9.71
N ILE A 177 6.85 5.20 8.66
CA ILE A 177 5.90 5.07 7.55
C ILE A 177 6.11 3.75 6.81
N LEU A 178 7.36 3.38 6.54
CA LEU A 178 7.71 2.13 5.87
C LEU A 178 7.43 0.90 6.73
N PHE A 179 7.67 1.02 8.04
CA PHE A 179 7.25 0.02 9.02
C PHE A 179 5.74 -0.21 8.94
N ALA A 180 4.94 0.86 9.00
CA ALA A 180 3.48 0.77 8.96
C ALA A 180 2.98 0.18 7.63
N ALA A 181 3.47 0.68 6.49
CA ALA A 181 3.08 0.21 5.17
C ALA A 181 3.37 -1.28 4.97
N SER A 182 4.58 -1.73 5.31
CA SER A 182 5.00 -3.12 5.19
C SER A 182 4.24 -4.03 6.16
N THR A 183 3.98 -3.56 7.39
CA THR A 183 3.18 -4.30 8.38
C THR A 183 1.75 -4.50 7.90
N ILE A 184 1.08 -3.45 7.42
CA ILE A 184 -0.31 -3.53 6.94
C ILE A 184 -0.42 -4.48 5.74
N VAL A 185 0.50 -4.39 4.77
CA VAL A 185 0.50 -5.23 3.57
C VAL A 185 0.77 -6.69 3.92
N CYS A 186 1.71 -6.95 4.84
CA CYS A 186 1.99 -8.30 5.32
C CYS A 186 0.80 -8.86 6.11
N TRP A 187 0.21 -8.05 6.99
CA TRP A 187 -0.95 -8.44 7.77
C TRP A 187 -2.14 -8.81 6.89
N ARG A 188 -2.44 -7.98 5.87
CA ARG A 188 -3.49 -8.29 4.91
C ARG A 188 -3.17 -9.59 4.17
N SER A 189 -1.97 -9.72 3.62
CA SER A 189 -1.58 -10.91 2.86
C SER A 189 -1.73 -12.20 3.68
N LEU A 190 -1.34 -12.19 4.97
CA LEU A 190 -1.49 -13.33 5.86
C LEU A 190 -2.95 -13.63 6.20
N ARG A 191 -3.78 -12.60 6.42
CA ARG A 191 -5.22 -12.74 6.69
C ARG A 191 -5.99 -13.32 5.50
N LEU A 192 -5.61 -12.96 4.28
CA LEU A 192 -6.23 -13.51 3.05
C LEU A 192 -5.96 -15.00 2.88
N GLU A 193 -4.83 -15.47 3.42
CA GLU A 193 -4.40 -16.84 3.24
C GLU A 193 -4.73 -17.76 4.42
N THR A 194 -4.97 -17.20 5.60
CA THR A 194 -5.18 -17.96 6.83
C THR A 194 -6.30 -17.35 7.67
N ALA A 195 -7.26 -18.18 8.10
CA ALA A 195 -8.31 -17.79 9.06
C ALA A 195 -7.78 -17.56 10.50
N ARG A 196 -6.46 -17.63 10.73
CA ARG A 196 -5.86 -17.44 12.06
C ARG A 196 -5.94 -15.98 12.49
N THR A 197 -6.44 -15.76 13.71
CA THR A 197 -6.55 -14.45 14.36
C THR A 197 -5.22 -13.89 14.86
N ALA A 198 -4.23 -14.74 15.17
CA ALA A 198 -2.94 -14.35 15.76
C ALA A 198 -1.81 -14.10 14.73
N VAL A 199 -2.10 -13.39 13.63
CA VAL A 199 -1.10 -13.05 12.59
C VAL A 199 -0.38 -11.72 12.83
N TRP A 200 -0.85 -10.92 13.80
CA TRP A 200 -0.29 -9.60 14.12
C TRP A 200 1.23 -9.57 14.44
N PRO A 201 1.78 -10.45 15.30
CA PRO A 201 3.21 -10.40 15.61
C PRO A 201 4.09 -10.73 14.40
N TYR A 202 3.64 -11.65 13.53
CA TYR A 202 4.33 -12.00 12.30
C TYR A 202 4.35 -10.83 11.31
N SER A 203 3.23 -10.12 11.16
CA SER A 203 3.18 -8.93 10.32
C SER A 203 4.03 -7.78 10.85
N ALA A 204 4.08 -7.58 12.17
CA ALA A 204 4.96 -6.58 12.77
C ALA A 204 6.43 -6.93 12.56
N ALA A 205 6.81 -8.21 12.68
CA ALA A 205 8.17 -8.66 12.38
C ALA A 205 8.56 -8.39 10.92
N CYS A 206 7.64 -8.63 9.97
CA CYS A 206 7.86 -8.28 8.56
C CYS A 206 8.10 -6.78 8.37
N GLY A 207 7.28 -5.93 9.00
CA GLY A 207 7.48 -4.49 8.96
C GLY A 207 8.79 -4.05 9.59
N LEU A 208 9.19 -4.65 10.72
CA LEU A 208 10.47 -4.38 11.37
C LEU A 208 11.62 -4.68 10.41
N ILE A 209 11.66 -5.86 9.81
CA ILE A 209 12.72 -6.25 8.86
C ILE A 209 12.81 -5.24 7.71
N ALA A 210 11.68 -4.92 7.07
CA ALA A 210 11.64 -3.96 5.96
C ALA A 210 12.12 -2.56 6.38
N SER A 211 11.68 -2.09 7.55
CA SER A 211 12.03 -0.76 8.06
C SER A 211 13.50 -0.65 8.51
N GLN A 212 14.09 -1.72 9.06
CA GLN A 212 15.52 -1.77 9.41
C GLN A 212 16.41 -1.74 8.16
N ILE A 213 16.03 -2.49 7.12
CA ILE A 213 16.72 -2.43 5.81
C ILE A 213 16.62 -1.01 5.23
N ALA A 214 15.43 -0.41 5.26
CA ALA A 214 15.23 0.96 4.81
C ALA A 214 16.10 1.96 5.60
N TRP A 215 16.18 1.81 6.92
CA TRP A 215 16.98 2.67 7.78
C TRP A 215 18.47 2.57 7.48
N GLY A 216 19.00 1.34 7.34
CA GLY A 216 20.40 1.11 6.99
C GLY A 216 20.78 1.67 5.61
N LEU A 217 19.87 1.56 4.63
CA LEU A 217 20.09 2.09 3.28
C LEU A 217 19.83 3.60 3.16
N HIS A 218 19.14 4.22 4.12
CA HIS A 218 18.77 5.64 4.07
C HIS A 218 20.00 6.57 4.02
N TYR A 219 21.10 6.17 4.65
CA TYR A 219 22.34 6.96 4.69
C TYR A 219 23.37 6.54 3.64
N TRP A 220 23.09 5.48 2.88
CA TRP A 220 23.98 5.04 1.80
C TRP A 220 23.71 5.88 0.54
N PRO A 221 24.74 6.28 -0.24
CA PRO A 221 24.57 6.96 -1.52
C PRO A 221 23.96 6.05 -2.62
N VAL A 222 22.72 5.62 -2.41
CA VAL A 222 21.94 4.74 -3.29
C VAL A 222 20.74 5.53 -3.83
N ARG A 223 20.33 5.28 -5.07
CA ARG A 223 19.17 5.99 -5.65
C ARG A 223 17.88 5.62 -4.88
N PRO A 224 16.96 6.56 -4.62
CA PRO A 224 15.72 6.29 -3.89
C PRO A 224 14.89 5.14 -4.48
N MET A 225 14.88 5.00 -5.80
CA MET A 225 14.19 3.91 -6.49
C MET A 225 14.77 2.54 -6.14
N GLN A 226 16.09 2.42 -5.99
CA GLN A 226 16.73 1.15 -5.65
C GLN A 226 16.39 0.75 -4.22
N VAL A 227 16.48 1.69 -3.28
CA VAL A 227 16.10 1.44 -1.88
C VAL A 227 14.63 1.02 -1.81
N ALA A 228 13.74 1.68 -2.56
CA ALA A 228 12.33 1.32 -2.63
C ALA A 228 12.09 -0.11 -3.14
N LEU A 229 12.82 -0.52 -4.19
CA LEU A 229 12.75 -1.88 -4.72
C LEU A 229 13.31 -2.91 -3.74
N VAL A 230 14.42 -2.61 -3.04
CA VAL A 230 14.98 -3.51 -2.02
C VAL A 230 14.00 -3.70 -0.86
N VAL A 231 13.37 -2.63 -0.38
CA VAL A 231 12.35 -2.69 0.68
C VAL A 231 11.11 -3.48 0.22
N GLY A 232 10.66 -3.26 -1.01
CA GLY A 232 9.58 -4.04 -1.60
C GLY A 232 9.92 -5.53 -1.72
N LEU A 233 11.14 -5.85 -2.14
CA LEU A 233 11.63 -7.22 -2.26
C LEU A 233 11.73 -7.89 -0.88
N ALA A 234 12.32 -7.22 0.11
CA ALA A 234 12.40 -7.72 1.48
C ALA A 234 11.00 -8.03 2.02
N THR A 235 10.03 -7.16 1.74
CA THR A 235 8.63 -7.37 2.13
C THR A 235 8.00 -8.56 1.40
N TYR A 236 8.24 -8.73 0.10
CA TYR A 236 7.76 -9.89 -0.67
C TYR A 236 8.30 -11.22 -0.11
N VAL A 237 9.61 -11.28 0.13
CA VAL A 237 10.28 -12.48 0.67
C VAL A 237 9.76 -12.78 2.07
N ALA A 238 9.67 -11.78 2.95
CA ALA A 238 9.16 -11.95 4.29
C ALA A 238 7.70 -12.46 4.29
N ILE A 239 6.83 -11.92 3.44
CA ILE A 239 5.44 -12.41 3.29
C ILE A 239 5.43 -13.88 2.84
N GLY A 240 6.19 -14.22 1.81
CA GLY A 240 6.28 -15.60 1.30
C GLY A 240 6.74 -16.60 2.35
N LEU A 241 7.78 -16.24 3.10
CA LEU A 241 8.34 -17.06 4.17
C LEU A 241 7.35 -17.20 5.34
N LEU A 242 6.70 -16.11 5.76
CA LEU A 242 5.70 -16.16 6.82
C LEU A 242 4.47 -16.98 6.44
N VAL A 243 4.00 -16.88 5.20
CA VAL A 243 2.91 -17.71 4.68
C VAL A 243 3.28 -19.20 4.74
N THR A 244 4.48 -19.58 4.31
CA THR A 244 4.93 -20.99 4.32
C THR A 244 5.09 -21.53 5.74
N ILE A 245 5.62 -20.73 6.67
CA ILE A 245 5.71 -21.06 8.09
C ILE A 245 4.32 -21.26 8.70
N VAL A 246 3.40 -20.31 8.48
CA VAL A 246 2.04 -20.37 9.05
C VAL A 246 1.25 -21.56 8.50
N ARG A 247 1.41 -21.87 7.20
CA ARG A 247 0.79 -23.04 6.57
C ARG A 247 1.48 -24.36 6.91
N LYS A 248 2.64 -24.36 7.58
CA LYS A 248 3.51 -25.54 7.82
C LYS A 248 3.87 -26.29 6.54
N THR A 249 4.04 -25.56 5.43
CA THR A 249 4.29 -26.13 4.09
C THR A 249 5.73 -25.87 3.62
N LEU A 250 6.68 -25.92 4.55
CA LEU A 250 8.11 -25.71 4.26
C LEU A 250 8.60 -26.82 3.32
N ASN A 251 8.58 -26.53 2.02
CA ASN A 251 9.06 -27.41 0.96
C ASN A 251 10.28 -26.74 0.31
N PRO A 252 11.43 -27.43 0.17
CA PRO A 252 12.62 -26.87 -0.48
C PRO A 252 12.33 -26.32 -1.89
N ARG A 253 11.36 -26.90 -2.61
CA ARG A 253 10.96 -26.41 -3.94
C ARG A 253 10.41 -24.98 -3.91
N VAL A 254 9.61 -24.64 -2.90
CA VAL A 254 9.04 -23.30 -2.71
C VAL A 254 10.16 -22.32 -2.33
N ALA A 255 11.13 -22.75 -1.53
CA ALA A 255 12.30 -21.94 -1.19
C ALA A 255 13.14 -21.61 -2.44
N TYR A 256 13.31 -22.55 -3.37
CA TYR A 256 14.01 -22.30 -4.64
C TYR A 256 13.27 -21.30 -5.54
N GLU A 257 11.94 -21.41 -5.64
CA GLU A 257 11.13 -20.44 -6.40
C GLU A 257 11.28 -19.02 -5.82
N PHE A 258 11.21 -18.87 -4.50
CA PHE A 258 11.44 -17.58 -3.84
C PHE A 258 12.87 -17.07 -4.02
N ALA A 259 13.87 -17.94 -3.92
CA ALA A 259 15.27 -17.58 -4.14
C ALA A 259 15.50 -17.10 -5.59
N ALA A 260 14.94 -17.79 -6.58
CA ALA A 260 15.05 -17.42 -7.99
C ALA A 260 14.41 -16.06 -8.28
N VAL A 261 13.18 -15.82 -7.77
CA VAL A 261 12.51 -14.51 -7.91
C VAL A 261 13.30 -13.42 -7.19
N SER A 262 13.89 -13.71 -6.03
CA SER A 262 14.70 -12.74 -5.28
C SER A 262 16.00 -12.39 -5.99
N ILE A 263 16.67 -13.37 -6.59
CA ILE A 263 17.89 -13.16 -7.38
C ILE A 263 17.57 -12.34 -8.63
N LEU A 264 16.48 -12.66 -9.34
CA LEU A 264 16.05 -11.88 -10.51
C LEU A 264 15.70 -10.44 -10.12
N ALA A 265 14.96 -10.25 -9.03
CA ALA A 265 14.61 -8.94 -8.54
C ALA A 265 15.84 -8.14 -8.11
N LEU A 266 16.79 -8.75 -7.37
CA LEU A 266 18.07 -8.12 -7.02
C LEU A 266 18.87 -7.76 -8.26
N GLY A 267 18.92 -8.63 -9.27
CA GLY A 267 19.55 -8.36 -10.55
C GLY A 267 18.94 -7.14 -11.24
N ALA A 268 17.61 -7.01 -11.23
CA ALA A 268 16.92 -5.83 -11.75
C ALA A 268 17.25 -4.55 -10.96
N VAL A 269 17.33 -4.63 -9.63
CA VAL A 269 17.73 -3.48 -8.79
C VAL A 269 19.16 -3.03 -9.13
N LEU A 270 20.09 -3.97 -9.29
CA LEU A 270 21.48 -3.68 -9.64
C LEU A 270 21.61 -3.12 -11.05
N PHE A 271 20.79 -3.60 -12.01
CA PHE A 271 20.77 -3.05 -13.37
C PHE A 271 20.28 -1.60 -13.43
N LEU A 272 19.45 -1.19 -12.48
CA LEU A 272 18.97 0.20 -12.32
C LEU A 272 20.01 1.13 -11.62
N ALA A 273 21.19 0.62 -11.24
CA ALA A 273 22.33 1.39 -10.71
C ALA A 273 23.10 2.10 -11.82
#